data_AF-A0A819UJ15-F1
#
_entry.id   AF-A0A819UJ15-F1
#
_cell.length_a   1.000
_cell.length_b   1.000
_cell.length_c   1.000
_cell.angle_alpha   90.00
_cell.angle_beta   90.00
_cell.angle_gamma   90.00
#
_symmetry.space_group_name_H-M   'P 1'
#
loop_
_entity.id
_entity.type
_entity.pdbx_description
1 polymer ?
#
loop_
_entity_poly.entity_id
_entity_poly.type
_entity_poly.pdbx_seq_one_letter_code
_entity_poly.pdbx_strand_id
1 'polypeptide(L)'
;MKFDRIKYSKDIWSTINRYKNIFDRFDFYGSFIVDEEDLSHVKISSDEKFDYHIEGDISSHPDNCYFHIYSLPFTFDKLYGFTSCDELSSRTSYISVRHLCFTETHLHDRCLSFEFLSKRMPYLISIDCIAPFNHGSVHNKTIPVLIIDHGIFHRVNYLRFKTYCCDKYCDCRNVLPQLLTRMPNLRSLTTSDDAFLRSNHLLPHITQLNWSEWGFKSFDILIKHVPHLTILALGDIKPYIGELSRTISFLFLKLPSLKLLLFQFSPDRSNDRTPYRKMIQESFITAQNMNNHLRHLRLDFEYEGIVFYLEN
;
A
#
# COMPACT_ATOMS: atom_id res chain seq x y z
N MET A 1 13.84 20.14 3.21
CA MET A 1 14.09 19.27 4.38
C MET A 1 12.87 18.38 4.61
N LYS A 2 13.06 17.08 4.81
CA LYS A 2 11.96 16.10 4.93
C LYS A 2 12.17 15.20 6.15
N PHE A 3 11.19 15.11 7.03
CA PHE A 3 11.16 14.18 8.16
C PHE A 3 9.91 13.29 8.10
N ASP A 4 10.06 12.04 8.51
CA ASP A 4 8.98 11.06 8.49
C ASP A 4 8.86 10.40 9.87
N ARG A 5 7.65 10.40 10.43
CA ARG A 5 7.28 9.78 11.72
C ARG A 5 8.25 10.10 12.87
N ILE A 6 8.57 11.37 13.08
CA ILE A 6 9.42 11.80 14.19
C ILE A 6 8.58 12.25 15.39
N LYS A 7 9.04 12.01 16.63
CA LYS A 7 8.34 12.53 17.81
C LYS A 7 8.28 14.06 17.76
N TYR A 8 7.10 14.63 17.98
CA TYR A 8 6.92 16.07 18.03
C TYR A 8 7.71 16.68 19.19
N SER A 9 8.27 17.86 18.95
CA SER A 9 8.87 18.72 19.97
C SER A 9 8.56 20.16 19.61
N LYS A 10 8.21 20.98 20.61
CA LYS A 10 7.94 22.41 20.42
C LYS A 10 9.14 23.18 19.85
N ASP A 11 10.35 22.67 20.05
CA ASP A 11 11.60 23.25 19.52
C ASP A 11 11.75 23.10 17.99
N ILE A 12 10.89 22.29 17.35
CA ILE A 12 10.88 22.18 15.89
C ILE A 12 10.64 23.54 15.23
N TRP A 13 9.83 24.40 15.85
CA TRP A 13 9.47 25.69 15.27
C TRP A 13 10.58 26.72 15.33
N SER A 14 11.27 26.81 16.47
CA SER A 14 12.46 27.66 16.58
C SER A 14 13.54 27.22 15.58
N THR A 15 13.66 25.91 15.38
CA THR A 15 14.57 25.32 14.39
C THR A 15 14.18 25.66 12.95
N ILE A 16 12.90 25.49 12.57
CA ILE A 16 12.38 25.86 11.25
C ILE A 16 12.60 27.35 11.00
N ASN A 17 12.20 28.22 11.94
CA ASN A 17 12.35 29.67 11.82
C ASN A 17 13.81 30.11 11.66
N ARG A 18 14.74 29.46 12.37
CA ARG A 18 16.18 29.70 12.18
C ARG A 18 16.62 29.36 10.76
N TYR A 19 16.18 28.24 10.21
CA TYR A 19 16.54 27.86 8.84
C TYR A 19 15.93 28.78 7.78
N LYS A 20 14.69 29.26 7.98
CA LYS A 20 14.06 30.27 7.09
C LYS A 20 14.92 31.53 6.92
N ASN A 21 15.58 31.96 8.00
CA ASN A 21 16.42 33.16 7.98
C ASN A 21 17.76 32.96 7.27
N ILE A 22 18.17 31.70 7.03
CA ILE A 22 19.47 31.36 6.44
C ILE A 22 19.35 31.13 4.93
N PHE A 23 18.20 30.64 4.44
CA PHE A 23 18.04 30.22 3.05
C PHE A 23 17.06 31.12 2.28
N ASP A 24 17.40 31.43 1.02
CA ASP A 24 16.51 32.15 0.10
C ASP A 24 15.23 31.37 -0.24
N ARG A 25 15.30 30.04 -0.17
CA ARG A 25 14.17 29.12 -0.31
C ARG A 25 14.33 27.95 0.64
N PHE A 26 13.26 27.60 1.33
CA PHE A 26 13.26 26.55 2.34
C PHE A 26 11.97 25.74 2.27
N ASP A 27 12.01 24.66 1.49
CA ASP A 27 10.90 23.72 1.40
C ASP A 27 11.01 22.74 2.58
N PHE A 28 9.92 22.55 3.32
CA PHE A 28 9.86 21.72 4.52
C PHE A 28 8.69 20.75 4.46
N TYR A 29 8.91 19.52 4.90
CA TYR A 29 7.88 18.55 5.21
C TYR A 29 8.27 17.82 6.48
N GLY A 30 7.36 17.70 7.44
CA GLY A 30 7.54 16.88 8.63
C GLY A 30 6.25 16.13 8.95
N SER A 31 6.36 14.83 9.15
CA SER A 31 5.31 13.99 9.77
C SER A 31 5.71 13.71 11.21
N PHE A 32 4.81 14.01 12.14
CA PHE A 32 5.08 14.01 13.56
C PHE A 32 4.17 13.05 14.31
N ILE A 33 4.72 12.35 15.31
CA ILE A 33 3.99 11.59 16.33
C ILE A 33 3.78 12.47 17.55
N VAL A 34 2.57 12.57 18.06
CA VAL A 34 2.20 13.37 19.23
C VAL A 34 1.78 12.46 20.38
N ASP A 35 2.46 12.63 21.52
CA ASP A 35 2.12 11.96 22.77
C ASP A 35 1.60 13.02 23.77
N GLU A 36 0.29 13.05 24.03
CA GLU A 36 -0.34 13.77 25.18
C GLU A 36 -0.07 15.29 25.31
N GLU A 37 0.61 15.93 24.35
CA GLU A 37 0.94 17.36 24.41
C GLU A 37 -0.20 18.26 23.90
N ASP A 38 -0.49 19.34 24.63
CA ASP A 38 -1.38 20.41 24.16
C ASP A 38 -0.77 21.12 22.93
N LEU A 39 -1.40 20.92 21.77
CA LEU A 39 -1.03 21.49 20.48
C LEU A 39 -1.66 22.88 20.20
N SER A 40 -2.31 23.52 21.17
CA SER A 40 -2.89 24.86 21.03
C SER A 40 -1.89 25.95 20.58
N HIS A 41 -0.60 25.71 20.85
CA HIS A 41 0.53 26.55 20.48
C HIS A 41 0.97 26.39 19.01
N VAL A 42 0.47 25.38 18.30
CA VAL A 42 0.79 25.11 16.89
C VAL A 42 0.00 26.08 15.99
N LYS A 43 0.08 27.39 16.27
CA LYS A 43 -0.32 28.44 15.33
C LYS A 43 0.91 28.76 14.50
N ILE A 44 0.97 28.23 13.28
CA ILE A 44 2.10 28.54 12.41
C ILE A 44 2.06 30.03 12.07
N SER A 45 3.19 30.69 12.31
CA SER A 45 3.47 32.01 11.76
C SER A 45 3.71 31.88 10.25
N SER A 46 2.73 32.30 9.46
CA SER A 46 2.95 32.70 8.07
C SER A 46 3.68 34.05 8.08
N ASP A 47 4.79 34.17 7.35
CA ASP A 47 5.40 35.48 7.04
C ASP A 47 5.32 35.75 5.53
N GLU A 48 5.78 36.93 5.11
CA GLU A 48 5.73 37.32 3.69
C GLU A 48 6.55 36.40 2.77
N LYS A 49 7.50 35.62 3.30
CA LYS A 49 8.43 34.79 2.52
C LYS A 49 8.04 33.31 2.50
N PHE A 50 7.34 32.84 3.52
CA PHE A 50 7.07 31.41 3.71
C PHE A 50 5.72 31.17 4.40
N ASP A 51 4.91 30.35 3.75
CA ASP A 51 3.62 29.88 4.25
C ASP A 51 3.68 28.36 4.51
N TYR A 52 2.93 27.88 5.50
CA TYR A 52 2.92 26.47 5.88
C TYR A 52 1.49 25.99 6.11
N HIS A 53 1.26 24.71 5.85
CA HIS A 53 0.02 24.04 6.12
C HIS A 53 0.22 22.95 7.18
N ILE A 54 -0.76 22.81 8.08
CA ILE A 54 -0.86 21.72 9.05
C ILE A 54 -2.00 20.82 8.63
N GLU A 55 -1.75 19.52 8.63
CA GLU A 55 -2.77 18.50 8.43
C GLU A 55 -2.75 17.51 9.58
N GLY A 56 -3.91 16.97 9.90
CA GLY A 56 -4.11 16.10 11.05
C GLY A 56 -5.23 16.64 11.92
N ASP A 57 -6.14 15.77 12.33
CA ASP A 57 -7.23 16.12 13.21
C ASP A 57 -6.73 16.13 14.67
N ILE A 58 -6.14 17.28 15.05
CA ILE A 58 -5.67 17.56 16.42
C ILE A 58 -6.81 17.46 17.45
N SER A 59 -8.08 17.61 17.03
CA SER A 59 -9.24 17.58 17.93
C SER A 59 -9.72 16.17 18.27
N SER A 60 -9.30 15.17 17.50
CA SER A 60 -9.69 13.76 17.64
C SER A 60 -8.80 12.93 18.59
N HIS A 61 -8.05 13.59 19.49
CA HIS A 61 -7.23 12.92 20.50
C HIS A 61 -8.12 12.09 21.46
N PRO A 62 -7.81 10.81 21.73
CA PRO A 62 -6.52 10.14 21.58
C PRO A 62 -6.32 9.30 20.29
N ASP A 63 -7.29 9.24 19.38
CA ASP A 63 -7.29 8.26 18.29
C ASP A 63 -6.36 8.63 17.11
N ASN A 64 -5.95 9.90 17.03
CA ASN A 64 -5.04 10.40 16.01
C ASN A 64 -3.72 10.90 16.63
N CYS A 65 -2.67 10.11 16.49
CA CYS A 65 -1.33 10.43 17.00
C CYS A 65 -0.46 11.17 15.98
N TYR A 66 -0.95 11.43 14.76
CA TYR A 66 -0.13 11.98 13.68
C TYR A 66 -0.64 13.31 13.16
N PHE A 67 0.29 14.23 12.92
CA PHE A 67 0.02 15.42 12.13
C PHE A 67 1.22 15.74 11.23
N HIS A 68 0.95 16.50 10.18
CA HIS A 68 1.87 16.81 9.11
C HIS A 68 1.99 18.32 9.00
N ILE A 69 3.21 18.80 8.78
CA ILE A 69 3.51 20.20 8.49
C ILE A 69 4.25 20.25 7.17
N TYR A 70 3.87 21.14 6.28
CA TYR A 70 4.65 21.38 5.08
C TYR A 70 4.56 22.80 4.53
N SER A 71 5.60 23.19 3.80
CA SER A 71 5.70 24.49 3.14
C SER A 71 4.76 24.60 1.93
N LEU A 72 4.25 25.80 1.69
CA LEU A 72 3.50 26.16 0.50
C LEU A 72 4.36 27.02 -0.44
N PRO A 73 4.44 26.70 -1.75
CA PRO A 73 3.82 25.55 -2.41
C PRO A 73 4.46 24.22 -2.01
N PHE A 74 3.68 23.13 -2.10
CA PHE A 74 4.21 21.80 -1.88
C PHE A 74 5.12 21.37 -3.04
N THR A 75 6.34 20.92 -2.75
CA THR A 75 7.37 20.65 -3.78
C THR A 75 7.94 19.24 -3.70
N PHE A 76 7.55 18.44 -2.70
CA PHE A 76 8.04 17.08 -2.55
C PHE A 76 7.35 16.11 -3.50
N ASP A 77 8.03 15.01 -3.78
CA ASP A 77 7.56 13.90 -4.62
C ASP A 77 6.58 12.98 -3.87
N LYS A 78 6.79 12.79 -2.57
CA LYS A 78 5.92 11.96 -1.71
C LYS A 78 5.21 12.78 -0.66
N LEU A 79 3.94 12.50 -0.56
CA LEU A 79 3.01 13.12 0.34
C LEU A 79 2.42 12.04 1.26
N TYR A 80 2.64 12.16 2.57
CA TYR A 80 2.03 11.28 3.57
C TYR A 80 1.05 12.08 4.40
N GLY A 81 0.03 11.41 4.97
CA GLY A 81 -0.77 12.02 6.03
C GLY A 81 -2.21 12.36 5.73
N PHE A 82 -2.67 12.06 4.52
CA PHE A 82 -4.00 12.44 4.08
C PHE A 82 -4.99 11.43 4.59
N THR A 83 -6.00 11.88 5.31
CA THR A 83 -7.14 11.04 5.72
C THR A 83 -8.34 11.25 4.79
N SER A 84 -8.44 12.43 4.15
CA SER A 84 -9.47 12.78 3.17
C SER A 84 -8.96 13.73 2.10
N CYS A 85 -9.63 13.73 0.95
CA CYS A 85 -9.41 14.72 -0.11
C CYS A 85 -9.78 16.15 0.34
N ASP A 86 -10.72 16.29 1.28
CA ASP A 86 -11.18 17.59 1.77
C ASP A 86 -10.14 18.30 2.64
N GLU A 87 -9.15 17.57 3.15
CA GLU A 87 -8.03 18.15 3.93
C GLU A 87 -6.97 18.80 3.03
N LEU A 88 -6.93 18.46 1.74
CA LEU A 88 -5.98 19.07 0.80
C LEU A 88 -6.29 20.56 0.66
N SER A 89 -5.40 21.39 1.19
CA SER A 89 -5.49 22.84 1.10
C SER A 89 -5.72 23.29 -0.34
N SER A 90 -6.82 24.03 -0.54
CA SER A 90 -7.18 24.53 -1.85
C SER A 90 -6.18 25.55 -2.41
N ARG A 91 -5.40 26.17 -1.52
CA ARG A 91 -4.36 27.17 -1.80
C ARG A 91 -3.06 26.55 -2.33
N THR A 92 -2.95 25.22 -2.25
CA THR A 92 -1.71 24.51 -2.58
C THR A 92 -1.81 23.84 -3.96
N SER A 93 -0.72 23.93 -4.70
CA SER A 93 -0.49 23.11 -5.89
C SER A 93 0.24 21.83 -5.49
N TYR A 94 -0.34 20.66 -5.79
CA TYR A 94 0.23 19.34 -5.50
C TYR A 94 0.82 18.66 -6.75
N ILE A 95 1.19 19.46 -7.76
CA ILE A 95 1.70 18.95 -9.05
C ILE A 95 3.05 18.21 -8.94
N SER A 96 3.83 18.44 -7.87
CA SER A 96 5.09 17.72 -7.63
C SER A 96 4.85 16.29 -7.12
N VAL A 97 3.67 16.01 -6.57
CA VAL A 97 3.36 14.72 -5.94
C VAL A 97 3.34 13.61 -7.01
N ARG A 98 4.10 12.56 -6.73
CA ARG A 98 4.19 11.31 -7.49
C ARG A 98 3.77 10.11 -6.65
N HIS A 99 3.89 10.20 -5.33
CA HIS A 99 3.59 9.12 -4.40
C HIS A 99 2.70 9.63 -3.28
N LEU A 100 1.52 9.02 -3.13
CA LEU A 100 0.56 9.35 -2.06
C LEU A 100 0.46 8.18 -1.09
N CYS A 101 0.63 8.46 0.21
CA CYS A 101 0.50 7.49 1.29
C CYS A 101 -0.55 7.94 2.31
N PHE A 102 -1.64 7.18 2.42
CA PHE A 102 -2.68 7.41 3.43
C PHE A 102 -2.22 6.95 4.82
N THR A 103 -2.68 7.62 5.86
CA THR A 103 -2.51 7.17 7.25
C THR A 103 -3.48 6.04 7.57
N GLU A 104 -3.02 5.04 8.33
CA GLU A 104 -3.72 3.76 8.52
C GLU A 104 -5.04 3.88 9.30
N THR A 105 -5.26 4.95 10.06
CA THR A 105 -6.27 5.00 11.14
C THR A 105 -7.61 5.66 10.78
N HIS A 106 -7.78 6.39 9.67
CA HIS A 106 -8.93 7.32 9.52
C HIS A 106 -9.75 7.24 8.23
N LEU A 107 -9.62 6.18 7.43
CA LEU A 107 -10.44 6.01 6.23
C LEU A 107 -11.89 5.58 6.52
N HIS A 108 -12.24 5.34 7.79
CA HIS A 108 -13.52 4.78 8.20
C HIS A 108 -14.74 5.70 7.98
N ASP A 109 -14.53 7.01 7.88
CA ASP A 109 -15.62 8.00 7.85
C ASP A 109 -15.48 9.03 6.72
N ARG A 110 -14.53 8.83 5.78
CA ARG A 110 -14.15 9.89 4.83
C ARG A 110 -14.04 9.42 3.38
N CYS A 111 -14.59 10.24 2.50
CA CYS A 111 -14.61 10.01 1.06
C CYS A 111 -13.25 10.27 0.40
N LEU A 112 -12.81 9.34 -0.44
CA LEU A 112 -11.70 9.55 -1.37
C LEU A 112 -12.26 9.91 -2.75
N SER A 113 -12.26 11.20 -3.08
CA SER A 113 -12.60 11.69 -4.42
C SER A 113 -11.44 11.47 -5.38
N PHE A 114 -11.55 10.43 -6.21
CA PHE A 114 -10.56 10.09 -7.24
C PHE A 114 -10.47 11.18 -8.32
N GLU A 115 -11.58 11.85 -8.62
CA GLU A 115 -11.66 12.99 -9.53
C GLU A 115 -10.88 14.16 -8.97
N PHE A 116 -11.10 14.53 -7.71
CA PHE A 116 -10.37 15.61 -7.05
C PHE A 116 -8.87 15.32 -7.01
N LEU A 117 -8.48 14.12 -6.58
CA LEU A 117 -7.07 13.69 -6.54
C LEU A 117 -6.43 13.71 -7.93
N SER A 118 -7.13 13.25 -8.97
CA SER A 118 -6.61 13.25 -10.35
C SER A 118 -6.37 14.67 -10.89
N LYS A 119 -7.18 15.65 -10.47
CA LYS A 119 -7.02 17.07 -10.82
C LYS A 119 -5.90 17.74 -10.02
N ARG A 120 -5.81 17.46 -8.71
CA ARG A 120 -4.82 18.07 -7.81
C ARG A 120 -3.42 17.50 -7.97
N MET A 121 -3.33 16.21 -8.27
CA MET A 121 -2.08 15.45 -8.39
C MET A 121 -2.02 14.75 -9.76
N PRO A 122 -1.98 15.50 -10.87
CA PRO A 122 -2.12 14.96 -12.23
C PRO A 122 -0.96 14.04 -12.66
N TYR A 123 0.10 13.98 -11.85
CA TYR A 123 1.30 13.20 -12.10
C TYR A 123 1.48 12.02 -11.13
N LEU A 124 0.44 11.67 -10.38
CA LEU A 124 0.49 10.57 -9.41
C LEU A 124 0.86 9.24 -10.09
N ILE A 125 1.84 8.53 -9.51
CA ILE A 125 2.39 7.26 -10.00
C ILE A 125 2.04 6.12 -9.04
N SER A 126 2.02 6.40 -7.73
CA SER A 126 1.73 5.39 -6.72
C SER A 126 0.75 5.87 -5.65
N ILE A 127 -0.11 4.95 -5.22
CA ILE A 127 -0.99 5.13 -4.06
C ILE A 127 -0.72 3.98 -3.07
N ASP A 128 -0.46 4.32 -1.81
CA ASP A 128 -0.41 3.38 -0.67
C ASP A 128 -1.54 3.70 0.31
N CYS A 129 -2.45 2.75 0.49
CA CYS A 129 -3.65 2.88 1.28
C CYS A 129 -3.88 1.61 2.10
N ILE A 130 -4.08 1.80 3.41
CA ILE A 130 -4.44 0.74 4.34
C ILE A 130 -5.74 1.19 4.99
N ALA A 131 -6.82 0.51 4.65
CA ALA A 131 -8.17 0.82 5.09
C ALA A 131 -8.69 -0.31 5.99
N PRO A 132 -8.48 -0.25 7.31
CA PRO A 132 -9.20 -1.14 8.21
C PRO A 132 -10.71 -0.86 8.10
N PHE A 133 -11.54 -1.87 8.38
CA PHE A 133 -13.02 -1.80 8.43
C PHE A 133 -13.53 -2.60 9.64
N ASN A 134 -12.84 -2.46 10.78
CA ASN A 134 -12.97 -3.35 11.94
C ASN A 134 -14.10 -3.00 12.93
N HIS A 135 -14.86 -1.91 12.71
CA HIS A 135 -15.94 -1.53 13.62
C HIS A 135 -17.30 -2.04 13.14
N GLY A 136 -17.96 -2.87 13.95
CA GLY A 136 -19.26 -3.51 13.65
C GLY A 136 -20.42 -2.55 13.34
N SER A 137 -20.26 -1.25 13.58
CA SER A 137 -21.19 -0.18 13.19
C SER A 137 -21.04 0.27 11.72
N VAL A 138 -19.92 -0.06 11.06
CA VAL A 138 -19.58 0.40 9.69
C VAL A 138 -20.25 -0.46 8.61
N HIS A 139 -20.60 -1.72 8.90
CA HIS A 139 -21.22 -2.64 7.93
C HIS A 139 -22.64 -2.24 7.49
N ASN A 140 -23.40 -1.52 8.34
CA ASN A 140 -24.78 -1.15 8.06
C ASN A 140 -24.92 0.25 7.42
N LYS A 141 -23.83 1.01 7.30
CA LYS A 141 -23.80 2.37 6.73
C LYS A 141 -22.61 2.57 5.78
N THR A 142 -22.07 1.52 5.18
CA THR A 142 -20.86 1.59 4.34
C THR A 142 -21.03 2.42 3.05
N ILE A 143 -22.27 2.65 2.62
CA ILE A 143 -22.60 3.21 1.30
C ILE A 143 -22.32 4.73 1.11
N PRO A 144 -22.07 5.59 2.12
CA PRO A 144 -21.50 6.92 1.89
C PRO A 144 -19.98 7.02 2.15
N VAL A 145 -19.31 5.99 2.67
CA VAL A 145 -17.96 6.15 3.25
C VAL A 145 -16.86 6.27 2.19
N LEU A 146 -16.94 5.55 1.07
CA LEU A 146 -15.96 5.59 -0.01
C LEU A 146 -16.67 5.78 -1.36
N ILE A 147 -17.02 7.02 -1.69
CA ILE A 147 -17.53 7.35 -3.02
C ILE A 147 -16.34 7.38 -3.99
N ILE A 148 -16.17 6.31 -4.76
CA ILE A 148 -15.25 6.32 -5.90
C ILE A 148 -15.98 6.99 -7.07
N ASP A 149 -15.77 8.30 -7.20
CA ASP A 149 -16.27 9.09 -8.31
C ASP A 149 -15.67 8.65 -9.68
N HIS A 150 -15.90 9.44 -10.73
CA HIS A 150 -15.57 9.10 -12.11
C HIS A 150 -14.11 9.37 -12.50
N GLY A 151 -13.24 9.83 -11.59
CA GLY A 151 -11.85 10.16 -11.90
C GLY A 151 -11.02 8.96 -12.38
N ILE A 152 -10.10 9.19 -13.33
CA ILE A 152 -9.21 8.14 -13.88
C ILE A 152 -7.74 8.53 -13.66
N PHE A 153 -6.95 7.60 -13.11
CA PHE A 153 -5.51 7.76 -12.88
C PHE A 153 -4.71 7.08 -13.98
N HIS A 154 -4.56 7.76 -15.12
CA HIS A 154 -3.79 7.22 -16.25
C HIS A 154 -2.31 6.97 -15.94
N ARG A 155 -1.74 7.65 -14.94
CA ARG A 155 -0.30 7.54 -14.61
C ARG A 155 -0.01 6.62 -13.44
N VAL A 156 -1.02 6.25 -12.66
CA VAL A 156 -0.82 5.35 -11.52
C VAL A 156 -0.50 3.96 -12.05
N ASN A 157 0.69 3.48 -11.70
CA ASN A 157 1.20 2.17 -12.10
C ASN A 157 1.47 1.25 -10.90
N TYR A 158 1.42 1.79 -9.68
CA TYR A 158 1.53 1.06 -8.41
C TYR A 158 0.38 1.40 -7.47
N LEU A 159 -0.28 0.37 -6.96
CA LEU A 159 -1.30 0.48 -5.92
C LEU A 159 -0.99 -0.51 -4.81
N ARG A 160 -0.85 -0.01 -3.59
CA ARG A 160 -1.01 -0.81 -2.39
C ARG A 160 -2.35 -0.45 -1.77
N PHE A 161 -3.24 -1.42 -1.68
CA PHE A 161 -4.56 -1.26 -1.10
C PHE A 161 -4.85 -2.48 -0.22
N LYS A 162 -4.69 -2.32 1.09
CA LYS A 162 -4.96 -3.37 2.07
C LYS A 162 -6.23 -3.04 2.83
N THR A 163 -7.18 -3.95 2.82
CA THR A 163 -8.42 -3.83 3.59
C THR A 163 -8.44 -4.85 4.69
N TYR A 164 -8.81 -4.44 5.91
CA TYR A 164 -9.07 -5.36 7.02
C TYR A 164 -10.56 -5.38 7.30
N CYS A 165 -11.27 -6.36 6.76
CA CYS A 165 -12.70 -6.54 7.02
C CYS A 165 -12.95 -7.96 7.51
N CYS A 166 -13.50 -8.09 8.72
CA CYS A 166 -13.83 -9.38 9.32
C CYS A 166 -15.01 -10.09 8.63
N ASP A 167 -15.91 -9.33 7.99
CA ASP A 167 -17.03 -9.89 7.23
C ASP A 167 -16.67 -10.11 5.74
N LYS A 168 -16.90 -11.32 5.26
CA LYS A 168 -16.65 -11.75 3.87
C LYS A 168 -17.67 -11.20 2.88
N TYR A 169 -18.82 -10.74 3.38
CA TYR A 169 -19.94 -10.21 2.60
C TYR A 169 -20.11 -8.69 2.72
N CYS A 170 -19.17 -7.99 3.38
CA CYS A 170 -19.19 -6.53 3.49
C CYS A 170 -19.04 -5.85 2.12
N ASP A 171 -19.87 -4.84 1.87
CA ASP A 171 -19.79 -3.99 0.68
C ASP A 171 -18.44 -3.28 0.52
N CYS A 172 -17.72 -3.04 1.62
CA CYS A 172 -16.37 -2.47 1.63
C CYS A 172 -15.35 -3.28 0.80
N ARG A 173 -15.58 -4.58 0.59
CA ARG A 173 -14.76 -5.42 -0.30
C ARG A 173 -14.92 -5.06 -1.78
N ASN A 174 -15.98 -4.34 -2.17
CA ASN A 174 -16.17 -3.87 -3.55
C ASN A 174 -15.32 -2.63 -3.89
N VAL A 175 -14.69 -2.00 -2.89
CA VAL A 175 -13.87 -0.80 -3.09
C VAL A 175 -12.68 -1.11 -4.00
N LEU A 176 -11.91 -2.16 -3.71
CA LEU A 176 -10.73 -2.51 -4.52
C LEU A 176 -11.11 -2.79 -5.98
N PRO A 177 -12.08 -3.67 -6.31
CA PRO A 177 -12.54 -3.84 -7.69
C PRO A 177 -12.89 -2.52 -8.39
N GLN A 178 -13.61 -1.61 -7.72
CA GLN A 178 -13.96 -0.32 -8.29
C GLN A 178 -12.71 0.55 -8.56
N LEU A 179 -11.74 0.60 -7.63
CA LEU A 179 -10.49 1.33 -7.80
C LEU A 179 -9.68 0.84 -9.00
N LEU A 180 -9.63 -0.47 -9.21
CA LEU A 180 -8.90 -1.07 -10.32
C LEU A 180 -9.45 -0.61 -11.68
N THR A 181 -10.77 -0.38 -11.79
CA THR A 181 -11.37 0.19 -13.02
C THR A 181 -10.94 1.64 -13.30
N ARG A 182 -10.43 2.35 -12.29
CA ARG A 182 -9.96 3.75 -12.41
C ARG A 182 -8.46 3.86 -12.71
N MET A 183 -7.73 2.75 -12.76
CA MET A 183 -6.27 2.72 -12.93
C MET A 183 -5.90 1.82 -14.13
N PRO A 184 -6.22 2.21 -15.37
CA PRO A 184 -6.08 1.34 -16.55
C PRO A 184 -4.64 0.93 -16.84
N ASN A 185 -3.65 1.69 -16.35
CA ASN A 185 -2.22 1.43 -16.55
C ASN A 185 -1.54 0.80 -15.33
N LEU A 186 -2.32 0.26 -14.38
CA LEU A 186 -1.78 -0.37 -13.19
C LEU A 186 -0.95 -1.60 -13.54
N ARG A 187 0.30 -1.65 -13.07
CA ARG A 187 1.24 -2.75 -13.31
C ARG A 187 1.57 -3.53 -12.05
N SER A 188 1.55 -2.88 -10.89
CA SER A 188 1.88 -3.46 -9.61
C SER A 188 0.74 -3.26 -8.61
N LEU A 189 0.26 -4.37 -8.04
CA LEU A 189 -0.80 -4.39 -7.05
C LEU A 189 -0.30 -5.08 -5.77
N THR A 190 -0.48 -4.43 -4.63
CA THR A 190 -0.31 -5.06 -3.31
C THR A 190 -1.66 -5.05 -2.59
N THR A 191 -2.18 -6.21 -2.22
CA THR A 191 -3.46 -6.32 -1.51
C THR A 191 -3.54 -7.54 -0.59
N SER A 192 -4.46 -7.52 0.36
CA SER A 192 -4.91 -8.67 1.13
C SER A 192 -6.30 -9.16 0.70
N ASP A 193 -7.03 -8.39 -0.09
CA ASP A 193 -8.42 -8.72 -0.44
C ASP A 193 -8.49 -9.64 -1.65
N ASP A 194 -9.29 -10.70 -1.58
CA ASP A 194 -9.58 -11.60 -2.70
C ASP A 194 -10.70 -11.07 -3.61
N ALA A 195 -11.36 -9.98 -3.24
CA ALA A 195 -12.50 -9.43 -3.97
C ALA A 195 -12.18 -9.02 -5.42
N PHE A 196 -10.92 -8.64 -5.73
CA PHE A 196 -10.53 -8.34 -7.12
C PHE A 196 -10.71 -9.55 -8.06
N LEU A 197 -10.65 -10.78 -7.52
CA LEU A 197 -10.89 -12.02 -8.25
C LEU A 197 -12.37 -12.33 -8.51
N ARG A 198 -13.29 -11.61 -7.84
CA ARG A 198 -14.75 -11.76 -8.03
C ARG A 198 -15.29 -10.82 -9.09
N SER A 199 -14.49 -9.85 -9.53
CA SER A 199 -14.90 -8.88 -10.53
C SER A 199 -14.98 -9.54 -11.92
N ASN A 200 -15.84 -9.05 -12.80
CA ASN A 200 -15.85 -9.50 -14.20
C ASN A 200 -14.70 -8.86 -15.02
N HIS A 201 -13.86 -8.04 -14.39
CA HIS A 201 -12.82 -7.29 -15.07
C HIS A 201 -11.48 -8.02 -15.00
N LEU A 202 -10.98 -8.37 -16.17
CA LEU A 202 -9.62 -8.89 -16.32
C LEU A 202 -8.63 -7.75 -16.11
N LEU A 203 -7.47 -8.08 -15.54
CA LEU A 203 -6.39 -7.15 -15.21
C LEU A 203 -5.11 -7.57 -15.95
N PRO A 204 -5.12 -7.65 -17.30
CA PRO A 204 -4.00 -8.18 -18.08
C PRO A 204 -2.73 -7.30 -17.98
N HIS A 205 -2.86 -6.05 -17.55
CA HIS A 205 -1.73 -5.13 -17.42
C HIS A 205 -0.92 -5.33 -16.13
N ILE A 206 -1.48 -6.03 -15.14
CA ILE A 206 -0.79 -6.31 -13.88
C ILE A 206 0.28 -7.37 -14.13
N THR A 207 1.54 -7.00 -13.91
CA THR A 207 2.69 -7.89 -14.02
C THR A 207 3.27 -8.24 -12.65
N GLN A 208 2.97 -7.45 -11.61
CA GLN A 208 3.43 -7.68 -10.25
C GLN A 208 2.24 -7.71 -9.30
N LEU A 209 2.10 -8.80 -8.54
CA LEU A 209 1.10 -8.94 -7.51
C LEU A 209 1.75 -9.35 -6.20
N ASN A 210 1.51 -8.58 -5.14
CA ASN A 210 1.77 -8.97 -3.77
C ASN A 210 0.43 -9.23 -3.07
N TRP A 211 0.15 -10.50 -2.79
CA TRP A 211 -1.11 -10.96 -2.24
C TRP A 211 -0.89 -11.69 -0.92
N SER A 212 -1.00 -10.95 0.19
CA SER A 212 -0.59 -11.45 1.51
C SER A 212 -1.55 -12.48 2.10
N GLU A 213 -2.85 -12.38 1.83
CA GLU A 213 -3.86 -13.33 2.30
C GLU A 213 -4.40 -14.15 1.14
N TRP A 214 -3.82 -15.33 0.95
CA TRP A 214 -4.07 -16.17 -0.21
C TRP A 214 -4.59 -17.55 0.18
N GLY A 215 -5.21 -18.23 -0.78
CA GLY A 215 -5.67 -19.62 -0.63
C GLY A 215 -5.62 -20.36 -1.96
N PHE A 216 -5.29 -21.65 -1.91
CA PHE A 216 -5.07 -22.48 -3.11
C PHE A 216 -6.26 -22.50 -4.08
N LYS A 217 -7.50 -22.51 -3.55
CA LYS A 217 -8.74 -22.56 -4.34
C LYS A 217 -8.89 -21.36 -5.29
N SER A 218 -8.14 -20.29 -5.06
CA SER A 218 -8.25 -19.05 -5.80
C SER A 218 -7.24 -18.94 -6.95
N PHE A 219 -6.26 -19.84 -7.07
CA PHE A 219 -5.24 -19.72 -8.13
C PHE A 219 -5.80 -19.93 -9.54
N ASP A 220 -6.75 -20.84 -9.72
CA ASP A 220 -7.45 -21.01 -11.01
C ASP A 220 -8.14 -19.71 -11.47
N ILE A 221 -8.66 -18.94 -10.51
CA ILE A 221 -9.33 -17.66 -10.78
C ILE A 221 -8.29 -16.57 -11.00
N LEU A 222 -7.21 -16.57 -10.21
CA LEU A 222 -6.09 -15.64 -10.33
C LEU A 222 -5.51 -15.66 -11.74
N ILE A 223 -5.20 -16.84 -12.27
CA ILE A 223 -4.61 -17.02 -13.60
C ILE A 223 -5.49 -16.40 -14.69
N LYS A 224 -6.81 -16.52 -14.55
CA LYS A 224 -7.76 -15.91 -15.50
C LYS A 224 -7.73 -14.39 -15.42
N HIS A 225 -7.65 -13.83 -14.21
CA HIS A 225 -7.72 -12.38 -13.99
C HIS A 225 -6.42 -11.65 -14.31
N VAL A 226 -5.27 -12.23 -13.98
CA VAL A 226 -3.94 -11.61 -14.14
C VAL A 226 -3.00 -12.54 -14.92
N PRO A 227 -3.29 -12.81 -16.20
CA PRO A 227 -2.60 -13.84 -16.99
C PRO A 227 -1.14 -13.52 -17.31
N HIS A 228 -0.73 -12.25 -17.20
CA HIS A 228 0.61 -11.77 -17.56
C HIS A 228 1.50 -11.47 -16.35
N LEU A 229 1.19 -12.06 -15.19
CA LEU A 229 2.03 -11.95 -14.00
C LEU A 229 3.46 -12.42 -14.28
N THR A 230 4.42 -11.57 -13.94
CA THR A 230 5.86 -11.87 -13.93
C THR A 230 6.38 -12.06 -12.52
N ILE A 231 5.78 -11.39 -11.54
CA ILE A 231 6.14 -11.48 -10.13
C ILE A 231 4.87 -11.74 -9.31
N LEU A 232 4.88 -12.81 -8.52
CA LEU A 232 3.85 -13.12 -7.54
C LEU A 232 4.50 -13.27 -6.16
N ALA A 233 4.24 -12.31 -5.28
CA ALA A 233 4.56 -12.42 -3.86
C ALA A 233 3.31 -12.84 -3.09
N LEU A 234 3.45 -13.84 -2.24
CA LEU A 234 2.42 -14.40 -1.40
C LEU A 234 2.79 -14.23 0.08
N GLY A 235 1.81 -14.23 0.98
CA GLY A 235 2.05 -14.24 2.42
C GLY A 235 2.57 -15.58 2.95
N ASP A 236 2.41 -15.80 4.26
CA ASP A 236 2.98 -16.98 4.94
C ASP A 236 2.52 -18.31 4.32
N ILE A 237 3.49 -19.20 4.14
CA ILE A 237 3.37 -20.51 3.51
C ILE A 237 3.25 -21.64 4.54
N LYS A 238 3.57 -21.38 5.82
CA LYS A 238 3.44 -22.36 6.92
C LYS A 238 2.12 -23.15 6.91
N PRO A 239 0.92 -22.53 6.81
CA PRO A 239 -0.33 -23.28 6.84
C PRO A 239 -0.56 -24.19 5.62
N TYR A 240 0.33 -24.15 4.64
CA TYR A 240 0.09 -24.64 3.29
C TYR A 240 1.24 -25.49 2.73
N ILE A 241 2.27 -25.79 3.54
CA ILE A 241 3.51 -26.41 3.06
C ILE A 241 3.32 -27.76 2.36
N GLY A 242 2.29 -28.54 2.74
CA GLY A 242 2.01 -29.84 2.13
C GLY A 242 1.58 -29.79 0.65
N GLU A 243 1.02 -28.67 0.19
CA GLU A 243 0.54 -28.48 -1.19
C GLU A 243 1.52 -27.65 -2.04
N LEU A 244 2.69 -27.32 -1.48
CA LEU A 244 3.64 -26.38 -2.07
C LEU A 244 4.19 -26.86 -3.43
N SER A 245 4.62 -28.12 -3.53
CA SER A 245 5.22 -28.66 -4.76
C SER A 245 4.25 -28.61 -5.95
N ARG A 246 2.99 -28.99 -5.73
CA ARG A 246 1.91 -28.89 -6.71
C ARG A 246 1.64 -27.45 -7.10
N THR A 247 1.67 -26.54 -6.13
CA THR A 247 1.39 -25.12 -6.35
C THR A 247 2.46 -24.42 -7.16
N ILE A 248 3.73 -24.64 -6.84
CA ILE A 248 4.86 -24.15 -7.62
C ILE A 248 4.69 -24.62 -9.07
N SER A 249 4.47 -25.92 -9.25
CA SER A 249 4.32 -26.51 -10.58
C SER A 249 3.15 -25.91 -11.33
N PHE A 250 1.99 -25.81 -10.68
CA PHE A 250 0.78 -25.25 -11.26
C PHE A 250 0.96 -23.79 -11.70
N LEU A 251 1.52 -22.94 -10.83
CA LEU A 251 1.70 -21.52 -11.11
C LEU A 251 2.66 -21.28 -12.27
N PHE A 252 3.84 -21.90 -12.27
CA PHE A 252 4.80 -21.72 -13.37
C PHE A 252 4.32 -22.31 -14.71
N LEU A 253 3.46 -23.33 -14.69
CA LEU A 253 2.87 -23.89 -15.91
C LEU A 253 1.73 -23.05 -16.47
N LYS A 254 0.91 -22.47 -15.59
CA LYS A 254 -0.29 -21.74 -15.99
C LYS A 254 -0.06 -20.24 -16.16
N LEU A 255 1.01 -19.70 -15.59
CA LEU A 255 1.47 -18.32 -15.80
C LEU A 255 2.82 -18.37 -16.54
N PRO A 256 2.83 -18.48 -17.88
CA PRO A 256 4.06 -18.64 -18.65
C PRO A 256 5.00 -17.42 -18.57
N SER A 257 4.48 -16.26 -18.16
CA SER A 257 5.27 -15.04 -17.92
C SER A 257 5.88 -14.98 -16.52
N LEU A 258 5.50 -15.88 -15.61
CA LEU A 258 5.94 -15.85 -14.22
C LEU A 258 7.42 -16.18 -14.14
N LYS A 259 8.20 -15.23 -13.63
CA LYS A 259 9.65 -15.34 -13.43
C LYS A 259 10.00 -15.52 -11.97
N LEU A 260 9.18 -14.97 -11.08
CA LEU A 260 9.48 -14.89 -9.66
C LEU A 260 8.24 -15.20 -8.83
N LEU A 261 8.33 -16.21 -7.98
CA LEU A 261 7.33 -16.58 -6.98
C LEU A 261 7.97 -16.44 -5.59
N LEU A 262 7.46 -15.52 -4.78
CA LEU A 262 7.97 -15.23 -3.45
C LEU A 262 6.94 -15.62 -2.40
N PHE A 263 7.40 -16.14 -1.27
CA PHE A 263 6.60 -16.29 -0.07
C PHE A 263 7.21 -15.46 1.05
N GLN A 264 6.45 -14.50 1.58
CA GLN A 264 6.83 -13.74 2.75
C GLN A 264 6.81 -14.64 3.97
N PHE A 265 7.86 -14.54 4.76
CA PHE A 265 8.03 -15.35 5.95
C PHE A 265 8.39 -14.42 7.10
N SER A 266 7.51 -14.33 8.10
CA SER A 266 7.84 -13.71 9.37
C SER A 266 8.36 -14.80 10.31
N PRO A 267 9.69 -14.92 10.50
CA PRO A 267 10.21 -15.80 11.52
C PRO A 267 9.77 -15.28 12.89
N ASP A 268 9.03 -16.09 13.64
CA ASP A 268 9.00 -15.92 15.08
C ASP A 268 10.44 -15.96 15.59
N ARG A 269 10.80 -15.03 16.47
CA ARG A 269 12.18 -14.80 16.96
C ARG A 269 12.82 -16.02 17.64
N SER A 270 12.05 -17.07 17.88
CA SER A 270 12.51 -18.36 18.38
C SER A 270 11.96 -19.46 17.49
N ASN A 271 12.79 -20.07 16.64
CA ASN A 271 12.79 -21.51 16.36
C ASN A 271 13.76 -21.84 15.22
N ASP A 272 14.45 -22.96 15.39
CA ASP A 272 15.32 -23.58 14.41
C ASP A 272 14.66 -23.61 13.01
N ARG A 273 15.27 -22.90 12.06
CA ARG A 273 14.77 -22.77 10.68
C ARG A 273 15.07 -24.02 9.84
N THR A 274 15.91 -24.93 10.35
CA THR A 274 16.47 -26.05 9.57
C THR A 274 15.41 -27.05 9.10
N PRO A 275 14.49 -27.55 9.96
CA PRO A 275 13.48 -28.52 9.54
C PRO A 275 12.54 -27.93 8.48
N TYR A 276 12.18 -26.66 8.65
CA TYR A 276 11.30 -25.94 7.74
C TYR A 276 11.95 -25.70 6.36
N ARG A 277 13.21 -25.26 6.33
CA ARG A 277 13.99 -25.13 5.09
C ARG A 277 14.11 -26.46 4.35
N LYS A 278 14.31 -27.56 5.08
CA LYS A 278 14.36 -28.91 4.51
C LYS A 278 13.05 -29.28 3.81
N MET A 279 11.90 -29.03 4.45
CA MET A 279 10.58 -29.30 3.83
C MET A 279 10.36 -28.49 2.54
N ILE A 280 10.83 -27.24 2.50
CA ILE A 280 10.76 -26.39 1.31
C ILE A 280 11.68 -26.94 0.21
N GLN A 281 12.89 -27.36 0.55
CA GLN A 281 13.82 -27.98 -0.40
C GLN A 281 13.26 -29.29 -0.97
N GLU A 282 12.64 -30.13 -0.14
CA GLU A 282 11.96 -31.36 -0.60
C GLU A 282 10.79 -31.04 -1.53
N SER A 283 10.00 -30.02 -1.23
CA SER A 283 8.90 -29.54 -2.07
C SER A 283 9.40 -29.01 -3.42
N PHE A 284 10.51 -28.27 -3.40
CA PHE A 284 11.19 -27.78 -4.59
C PHE A 284 11.67 -28.92 -5.50
N ILE A 285 12.42 -29.88 -4.95
CA ILE A 285 12.89 -31.06 -5.71
C ILE A 285 11.71 -31.84 -6.28
N THR A 286 10.65 -32.00 -5.49
CA THR A 286 9.42 -32.67 -5.94
C THR A 286 8.77 -31.93 -7.11
N ALA A 287 8.68 -30.60 -7.07
CA ALA A 287 8.17 -29.80 -8.18
C ALA A 287 9.01 -29.98 -9.45
N GLN A 288 10.35 -29.96 -9.35
CA GLN A 288 11.24 -30.18 -10.51
C GLN A 288 11.04 -31.57 -11.14
N ASN A 289 10.81 -32.59 -10.32
CA ASN A 289 10.55 -33.96 -10.79
C ASN A 289 9.14 -34.12 -11.39
N MET A 290 8.17 -33.32 -10.96
CA MET A 290 6.81 -33.34 -11.50
C MET A 290 6.73 -32.74 -12.91
N ASN A 291 7.61 -31.79 -13.26
CA ASN A 291 7.54 -31.13 -14.56
C ASN A 291 8.91 -30.68 -15.11
N ASN A 292 9.25 -31.16 -16.31
CA ASN A 292 10.50 -30.84 -17.00
C ASN A 292 10.72 -29.34 -17.28
N HIS A 293 9.66 -28.53 -17.40
CA HIS A 293 9.80 -27.07 -17.56
C HIS A 293 10.44 -26.41 -16.33
N LEU A 294 10.38 -27.05 -15.16
CA LEU A 294 10.93 -26.54 -13.91
C LEU A 294 12.37 -26.98 -13.66
N ARG A 295 13.02 -27.62 -14.64
CA ARG A 295 14.43 -28.06 -14.52
C ARG A 295 15.37 -26.90 -14.16
N HIS A 296 15.09 -25.69 -14.64
CA HIS A 296 15.86 -24.48 -14.39
C HIS A 296 15.30 -23.63 -13.24
N LEU A 297 14.32 -24.16 -12.50
CA LEU A 297 13.82 -23.54 -11.29
C LEU A 297 14.94 -23.52 -10.23
N ARG A 298 15.08 -22.40 -9.54
CA ARG A 298 15.98 -22.18 -8.41
C ARG A 298 15.17 -21.83 -7.17
N LEU A 299 15.81 -22.04 -6.02
CA LEU A 299 15.28 -21.77 -4.69
C LEU A 299 16.32 -21.01 -3.89
N ASP A 300 15.99 -19.81 -3.44
CA ASP A 300 16.79 -19.01 -2.53
C ASP A 300 16.03 -18.72 -1.22
N PHE A 301 16.78 -18.64 -0.13
CA PHE A 301 16.26 -18.28 1.19
C PHE A 301 16.79 -16.90 1.59
N GLU A 302 15.89 -15.93 1.66
CA GLU A 302 16.19 -14.59 2.14
C GLU A 302 15.87 -14.45 3.65
N TYR A 303 16.27 -13.33 4.24
CA TYR A 303 16.09 -13.10 5.69
C TYR A 303 14.62 -13.25 6.15
N GLU A 304 13.70 -12.76 5.32
CA GLU A 304 12.24 -12.71 5.54
C GLU A 304 11.45 -13.36 4.39
N GLY A 305 12.09 -14.21 3.57
CA GLY A 305 11.44 -14.71 2.36
C GLY A 305 12.00 -16.02 1.82
N ILE A 306 11.16 -16.68 1.02
CA ILE A 306 11.51 -17.84 0.20
C ILE A 306 11.24 -17.45 -1.24
N VAL A 307 12.23 -17.66 -2.12
CA VAL A 307 12.18 -17.18 -3.50
C VAL A 307 12.34 -18.35 -4.45
N PHE A 308 11.40 -18.50 -5.37
CA PHE A 308 11.47 -19.43 -6.50
C PHE A 308 11.57 -18.63 -7.80
N TYR A 309 12.53 -18.96 -8.66
CA TYR A 309 12.71 -18.28 -9.94
C TYR A 309 13.25 -19.21 -11.01
N LEU A 310 12.93 -18.91 -12.28
CA LEU A 310 13.50 -19.62 -13.43
C LEU A 310 14.74 -18.89 -13.92
N GLU A 311 15.89 -19.57 -13.96
CA GLU A 311 17.04 -19.10 -14.73
C GLU A 311 16.76 -19.26 -16.22
N ASN A 312 16.98 -18.19 -16.99
CA ASN A 312 16.82 -18.21 -18.45
C ASN A 312 17.85 -19.11 -19.13
#